data_AF-X1L6Q0-F1
#
_entry.id   AF-X1L6Q0-F1
#
_cell.length_a   1.000
_cell.length_b   1.000
_cell.length_c   1.000
_cell.angle_alpha   90.00
_cell.angle_beta   90.00
_cell.angle_gamma   90.00
#
_symmetry.space_group_name_H-M   'P 1'
#
loop_
_entity.id
_entity.type
_entity.pdbx_description
1 polymer ?
#
loop_
_entity_poly.entity_id
_entity_poly.type
_entity_poly.pdbx_seq_one_letter_code
_entity_poly.pdbx_strand_id
1 'polypeptide(L)'
;YNLTGEFVEVYRTNIKALTWIPTASWEASIGTLAQHKIYCISFPRIERLNCLLHANWGHEVGHIIASEWIESNFDHLWQAEETQIRNKIEQEIQRNPPPVDPLFAKFVAQEMAAGQVNDAMQAAKQGLTELICDAIGVHLFGPAALAAAVEFSAPLSIDESPLKCDMYPPWRYRIRLMVKECEEDLKPHTIKLDSDEVNYPGPIIEPFYNWLRESIDLVQNRGDIQSIHATITTREAYRVIEANWERIRAEALKLLPQESREPYQLLQKVRAIEELVIRLEQDTLPNELGTWPDNSPVCLEDILNSAWVFKVKKMHQDPDWGSPDDFEKLFRLVLKAAEVSFVHSTFGPELKKLEK
;
A
#
# COMPACT_ATOMS: atom_id res chain seq x y z
N TYR A 1 -9.53 2.19 -4.96
CA TYR A 1 -8.73 1.45 -5.94
C TYR A 1 -9.21 0.00 -5.97
N ASN A 2 -9.06 -0.74 -7.07
CA ASN A 2 -9.49 -2.15 -7.11
C ASN A 2 -8.71 -2.91 -8.20
N LEU A 3 -8.09 -4.02 -7.80
CA LEU A 3 -7.47 -5.03 -8.66
C LEU A 3 -8.54 -6.05 -9.07
N THR A 4 -9.04 -5.98 -10.30
CA THR A 4 -10.05 -6.96 -10.78
C THR A 4 -9.41 -8.24 -11.27
N GLY A 5 -8.76 -9.00 -10.38
CA GLY A 5 -8.18 -10.33 -10.64
C GLY A 5 -7.23 -10.41 -11.85
N GLU A 6 -6.83 -11.63 -12.21
CA GLU A 6 -6.14 -11.88 -13.47
C GLU A 6 -7.16 -11.72 -14.62
N PHE A 7 -7.10 -10.60 -15.35
CA PHE A 7 -8.02 -10.24 -16.44
C PHE A 7 -8.23 -11.39 -17.42
N VAL A 8 -7.15 -12.11 -17.77
CA VAL A 8 -7.22 -13.24 -18.70
C VAL A 8 -8.06 -14.38 -18.15
N GLU A 9 -7.98 -14.70 -16.85
CA GLU A 9 -8.81 -15.75 -16.25
C GLU A 9 -10.28 -15.34 -16.14
N VAL A 10 -10.54 -14.09 -15.75
CA VAL A 10 -11.91 -13.55 -15.71
C VAL A 10 -12.52 -13.55 -17.11
N TYR A 11 -11.76 -13.08 -18.10
CA TYR A 11 -12.19 -13.07 -19.49
C TYR A 11 -12.38 -14.50 -20.04
N ARG A 12 -11.46 -15.42 -19.75
CA ARG A 12 -11.58 -16.84 -20.10
C ARG A 12 -12.84 -17.45 -19.50
N THR A 13 -13.15 -17.16 -18.24
CA THR A 13 -14.37 -17.62 -17.56
C THR A 13 -15.63 -17.09 -18.26
N ASN A 14 -15.65 -15.80 -18.60
CA ASN A 14 -16.76 -15.19 -19.33
C ASN A 14 -16.91 -15.77 -20.74
N ILE A 15 -15.82 -16.00 -21.47
CA ILE A 15 -15.86 -16.64 -22.80
C ILE A 15 -16.35 -18.09 -22.70
N LYS A 16 -15.90 -18.86 -21.70
CA LYS A 16 -16.38 -20.23 -21.46
C LYS A 16 -17.89 -20.28 -21.18
N ALA A 17 -18.46 -19.23 -20.59
CA ALA A 17 -19.89 -19.12 -20.38
C ALA A 17 -20.66 -18.83 -21.69
N LEU A 18 -20.00 -18.33 -22.73
CA LEU A 18 -20.59 -18.11 -24.05
C LEU A 18 -20.51 -19.39 -24.88
N THR A 19 -21.58 -20.18 -24.87
CA THR A 19 -21.68 -21.47 -25.57
C THR A 19 -21.48 -21.39 -27.10
N TRP A 20 -21.56 -20.20 -27.69
CA TRP A 20 -21.41 -19.95 -29.12
C TRP A 20 -19.99 -19.55 -29.55
N ILE A 21 -19.06 -19.35 -28.60
CA ILE A 21 -17.63 -19.11 -28.89
C ILE A 21 -16.84 -20.34 -28.44
N PRO A 22 -16.25 -21.13 -29.37
CA PRO A 22 -15.36 -22.21 -28.98
C PRO A 22 -14.12 -21.65 -28.27
N THR A 23 -13.91 -22.02 -27.01
CA THR A 23 -12.78 -21.53 -26.18
C THR A 23 -11.42 -21.69 -26.88
N ALA A 24 -11.19 -22.83 -27.55
CA ALA A 24 -9.95 -23.08 -28.28
C ALA A 24 -9.72 -22.09 -29.45
N SER A 25 -10.79 -21.66 -30.14
CA SER A 25 -10.70 -20.67 -31.21
C SER A 25 -10.37 -19.29 -30.66
N TRP A 26 -10.94 -18.94 -29.49
CA TRP A 26 -10.62 -17.71 -28.79
C TRP A 26 -9.16 -17.69 -28.29
N GLU A 27 -8.71 -18.76 -27.62
CA GLU A 27 -7.33 -18.90 -27.12
C GLU A 27 -6.30 -18.86 -28.25
N ALA A 28 -6.60 -19.47 -29.39
CA ALA A 28 -5.74 -19.36 -30.58
C ALA A 28 -5.66 -17.93 -31.13
N SER A 29 -6.75 -17.15 -31.01
CA SER A 29 -6.83 -15.77 -31.55
C SER A 29 -6.10 -14.75 -30.68
N ILE A 30 -6.15 -14.92 -29.35
CA ILE A 30 -5.38 -14.08 -28.41
C ILE A 30 -3.89 -14.46 -28.35
N GLY A 31 -3.55 -15.69 -28.75
CA GLY A 31 -2.17 -16.15 -28.84
C GLY A 31 -1.46 -16.22 -27.49
N THR A 32 -0.23 -15.72 -27.44
CA THR A 32 0.61 -15.76 -26.22
C THR A 32 0.06 -14.93 -25.08
N LEU A 33 -0.79 -13.92 -25.35
CA LEU A 33 -1.47 -13.13 -24.30
C LEU A 33 -2.32 -14.00 -23.36
N ALA A 34 -2.81 -15.15 -23.82
CA ALA A 34 -3.52 -16.12 -22.98
C ALA A 34 -2.70 -16.65 -21.80
N GLN A 35 -1.37 -16.59 -21.93
CA GLN A 35 -0.39 -17.16 -20.99
C GLN A 35 0.13 -16.12 -20.01
N HIS A 36 -0.17 -14.84 -20.21
CA HIS A 36 0.26 -13.76 -19.34
C HIS A 36 -0.76 -13.49 -18.24
N LYS A 37 -0.27 -13.24 -17.02
CA LYS A 37 -1.08 -12.70 -15.93
C LYS A 37 -1.23 -11.19 -16.16
N ILE A 38 -2.41 -10.78 -16.62
CA ILE A 38 -2.73 -9.37 -16.86
C ILE A 38 -3.56 -8.88 -15.68
N TYR A 39 -3.08 -7.85 -15.02
CA TYR A 39 -3.80 -7.20 -13.92
C TYR A 39 -4.36 -5.86 -14.38
N CYS A 40 -5.63 -5.60 -14.08
CA CYS A 40 -6.25 -4.32 -14.34
C CYS A 40 -6.30 -3.52 -13.04
N ILE A 41 -5.54 -2.43 -13.00
CA ILE A 41 -5.53 -1.49 -11.89
C ILE A 41 -6.39 -0.29 -12.28
N SER A 42 -7.35 0.05 -11.44
CA SER A 42 -8.26 1.17 -11.68
C SER A 42 -8.08 2.27 -10.63
N PHE A 43 -7.86 3.49 -11.12
CA PHE A 43 -7.82 4.71 -10.30
C PHE A 43 -9.18 5.41 -10.38
N PRO A 44 -9.76 5.86 -9.26
CA PRO A 44 -10.94 6.71 -9.29
C PRO A 44 -10.70 7.91 -10.22
N ARG A 45 -11.66 8.21 -11.10
CA ARG A 45 -11.47 9.28 -12.11
C ARG A 45 -11.14 10.63 -11.48
N ILE A 46 -11.68 10.91 -10.30
CA ILE A 46 -11.44 12.15 -9.55
C ILE A 46 -10.00 12.23 -8.99
N GLU A 47 -9.36 11.09 -8.73
CA GLU A 47 -8.01 10.99 -8.17
C GLU A 47 -6.95 10.78 -9.26
N ARG A 48 -7.33 10.44 -10.49
CA ARG A 48 -6.39 10.19 -11.60
C ARG A 48 -5.41 11.35 -11.82
N LEU A 49 -5.86 12.59 -11.61
CA LEU A 49 -5.02 13.78 -11.78
C LEU A 49 -4.11 14.03 -10.59
N ASN A 50 -4.43 13.52 -9.39
CA ASN A 50 -3.55 13.63 -8.23
C ASN A 50 -2.42 12.60 -8.34
N CYS A 51 -1.36 12.97 -9.07
CA CYS A 51 -0.24 12.08 -9.33
C CYS A 51 0.47 11.61 -8.06
N LEU A 52 0.38 12.37 -6.96
CA LEU A 52 1.04 12.02 -5.69
C LEU A 52 0.39 10.80 -5.04
N LEU A 53 -0.91 10.62 -5.23
CA LEU A 53 -1.63 9.41 -4.80
C LEU A 53 -1.28 8.18 -5.64
N HIS A 54 -0.49 8.31 -6.70
CA HIS A 54 0.02 7.13 -7.43
C HIS A 54 1.09 6.40 -6.63
N ALA A 55 1.60 6.93 -5.50
CA ALA A 55 2.34 6.11 -4.54
C ALA A 55 1.46 4.98 -3.96
N ASN A 56 0.13 5.13 -3.95
CA ASN A 56 -0.81 4.03 -3.63
C ASN A 56 -0.81 2.93 -4.69
N TRP A 57 -0.18 3.12 -5.85
CA TRP A 57 0.02 2.03 -6.81
C TRP A 57 0.80 0.86 -6.17
N GLY A 58 1.72 1.15 -5.25
CA GLY A 58 2.40 0.11 -4.49
C GLY A 58 1.44 -0.74 -3.64
N HIS A 59 0.38 -0.13 -3.10
CA HIS A 59 -0.69 -0.86 -2.41
C HIS A 59 -1.45 -1.78 -3.38
N GLU A 60 -1.77 -1.31 -4.59
CA GLU A 60 -2.44 -2.12 -5.62
C GLU A 60 -1.59 -3.29 -6.11
N VAL A 61 -0.29 -3.09 -6.30
CA VAL A 61 0.66 -4.18 -6.57
C VAL A 61 0.69 -5.15 -5.40
N GLY A 62 0.61 -4.62 -4.19
CA GLY A 62 0.47 -5.38 -2.95
C GLY A 62 -0.69 -6.38 -2.98
N HIS A 63 -1.81 -6.09 -3.64
CA HIS A 63 -2.92 -7.05 -3.74
C HIS A 63 -2.56 -8.32 -4.51
N ILE A 64 -1.66 -8.22 -5.50
CA ILE A 64 -1.16 -9.38 -6.24
C ILE A 64 -0.39 -10.29 -5.28
N ILE A 65 0.54 -9.70 -4.53
CA ILE A 65 1.38 -10.40 -3.55
C ILE A 65 0.56 -10.96 -2.40
N ALA A 66 -0.40 -10.18 -1.90
CA ALA A 66 -1.32 -10.59 -0.85
C ALA A 66 -2.18 -11.77 -1.29
N SER A 67 -2.72 -11.77 -2.52
CA SER A 67 -3.49 -12.91 -3.05
C SER A 67 -2.66 -14.18 -3.06
N GLU A 68 -1.44 -14.11 -3.61
CA GLU A 68 -0.53 -15.26 -3.67
C GLU A 68 -0.18 -15.79 -2.27
N TRP A 69 0.13 -14.90 -1.33
CA TRP A 69 0.44 -15.29 0.05
C TRP A 69 -0.78 -15.90 0.75
N ILE A 70 -1.95 -15.28 0.64
CA ILE A 70 -3.19 -15.72 1.27
C ILE A 70 -3.61 -17.10 0.76
N GLU A 71 -3.59 -17.31 -0.56
CA GLU A 71 -3.92 -18.60 -1.18
C GLU A 71 -2.98 -19.73 -0.73
N SER A 72 -1.70 -19.41 -0.52
CA SER A 72 -0.69 -20.42 -0.20
C SER A 72 -0.56 -20.70 1.31
N ASN A 73 -0.85 -19.73 2.19
CA ASN A 73 -0.45 -19.80 3.60
C ASN A 73 -1.59 -19.59 4.62
N PHE A 74 -2.68 -18.90 4.24
CA PHE A 74 -3.67 -18.45 5.22
C PHE A 74 -4.41 -19.61 5.89
N ASP A 75 -4.78 -20.64 5.14
CA ASP A 75 -5.53 -21.78 5.69
C ASP A 75 -4.73 -22.50 6.78
N HIS A 76 -3.42 -22.71 6.58
CA HIS A 76 -2.55 -23.32 7.58
C HIS A 76 -2.41 -22.43 8.82
N LEU A 77 -2.25 -21.11 8.62
CA LEU A 77 -2.22 -20.14 9.73
C LEU A 77 -3.52 -20.20 10.56
N TRP A 78 -4.67 -20.18 9.89
CA TRP A 78 -5.96 -20.14 10.55
C TRP A 78 -6.27 -21.45 11.28
N GLN A 79 -6.03 -22.60 10.65
CA GLN A 79 -6.26 -23.92 11.26
C GLN A 79 -5.49 -24.11 12.58
N ALA A 80 -4.29 -23.53 12.69
CA ALA A 80 -3.51 -23.57 13.92
C ALA A 80 -4.17 -22.82 15.10
N GLU A 81 -4.98 -21.81 14.81
CA GLU A 81 -5.58 -20.92 15.81
C GLU A 81 -7.10 -21.19 16.02
N GLU A 82 -7.77 -21.78 15.03
CA GLU A 82 -9.24 -21.87 14.97
C GLU A 82 -9.84 -22.51 16.22
N THR A 83 -9.25 -23.60 16.71
CA THR A 83 -9.77 -24.31 17.89
C THR A 83 -9.75 -23.41 19.13
N GLN A 84 -8.69 -22.63 19.33
CA GLN A 84 -8.59 -21.71 20.47
C GLN A 84 -9.60 -20.56 20.33
N ILE A 85 -9.74 -20.01 19.12
CA ILE A 85 -10.68 -18.92 18.83
C ILE A 85 -12.12 -19.38 19.06
N ARG A 86 -12.50 -20.55 18.54
CA ARG A 86 -13.81 -21.17 18.75
C ARG A 86 -14.13 -21.32 20.22
N ASN A 87 -13.20 -21.87 21.01
CA ASN A 87 -13.39 -22.05 22.45
C ASN A 87 -13.63 -20.72 23.17
N LYS A 88 -12.91 -19.65 22.81
CA LYS A 88 -13.11 -18.31 23.42
C LYS A 88 -14.45 -17.69 23.03
N ILE A 89 -14.86 -17.84 21.77
CA ILE A 89 -16.17 -17.37 21.29
C ILE A 89 -17.30 -18.13 21.98
N GLU A 90 -17.22 -19.44 22.09
CA GLU A 90 -18.20 -20.26 22.80
C GLU A 90 -18.30 -19.86 24.29
N GLN A 91 -17.17 -19.59 24.94
CA GLN A 91 -17.16 -19.09 26.33
C GLN A 91 -17.82 -17.71 26.45
N GLU A 92 -17.60 -16.81 25.50
CA GLU A 92 -18.22 -15.48 25.50
C GLU A 92 -19.74 -15.57 25.32
N ILE A 93 -20.21 -16.42 24.40
CA ILE A 93 -21.63 -16.70 24.17
C ILE A 93 -22.26 -17.36 25.40
N GLN A 94 -21.55 -18.26 26.09
CA GLN A 94 -22.05 -18.86 27.34
C GLN A 94 -22.21 -17.82 28.47
N ARG A 95 -21.32 -16.81 28.53
CA ARG A 95 -21.43 -15.70 29.50
C ARG A 95 -22.59 -14.76 29.17
N ASN A 96 -22.85 -14.56 27.88
CA ASN A 96 -23.88 -13.68 27.36
C ASN A 96 -24.81 -14.45 26.41
N PRO A 97 -25.63 -15.37 26.93
CA PRO A 97 -26.44 -16.25 26.10
C PRO A 97 -27.48 -15.45 25.30
N PRO A 98 -27.77 -15.85 24.04
CA PRO A 98 -28.79 -15.19 23.25
C PRO A 98 -30.18 -15.30 23.92
N PRO A 99 -31.04 -14.27 23.82
CA PRO A 99 -32.37 -14.27 24.41
C PRO A 99 -33.34 -15.13 23.59
N VAL A 100 -33.14 -16.45 23.61
CA VAL A 100 -33.94 -17.44 22.88
C VAL A 100 -34.53 -18.48 23.82
N ASP A 101 -35.56 -19.20 23.35
CA ASP A 101 -36.19 -20.28 24.11
C ASP A 101 -35.14 -21.33 24.54
N PRO A 102 -35.17 -21.81 25.80
CA PRO A 102 -34.23 -22.82 26.31
C PRO A 102 -34.10 -24.08 25.44
N LEU A 103 -35.17 -24.48 24.73
CA LEU A 103 -35.15 -25.63 23.83
C LEU A 103 -34.23 -25.42 22.63
N PHE A 104 -34.08 -24.18 22.16
CA PHE A 104 -33.23 -23.82 21.01
C PHE A 104 -31.90 -23.19 21.44
N ALA A 105 -31.72 -22.83 22.71
CA ALA A 105 -30.54 -22.11 23.20
C ALA A 105 -29.21 -22.77 22.80
N LYS A 106 -29.10 -24.09 22.90
CA LYS A 106 -27.88 -24.81 22.51
C LYS A 106 -27.61 -24.72 21.01
N PHE A 107 -28.65 -24.92 20.19
CA PHE A 107 -28.52 -24.88 18.73
C PHE A 107 -28.15 -23.47 18.26
N VAL A 108 -28.88 -22.46 18.73
CA VAL A 108 -28.61 -21.05 18.41
C VAL A 108 -27.21 -20.63 18.86
N ALA A 109 -26.77 -21.03 20.06
CA ALA A 109 -25.42 -20.73 20.53
C ALA A 109 -24.33 -21.34 19.64
N GLN A 110 -24.52 -22.59 19.17
CA GLN A 110 -23.58 -23.26 18.26
C GLN A 110 -23.53 -22.58 16.89
N GLU A 111 -24.68 -22.21 16.34
CA GLU A 111 -24.78 -21.50 15.07
C GLU A 111 -24.14 -20.11 15.16
N MET A 112 -24.43 -19.36 16.23
CA MET A 112 -23.79 -18.06 16.51
C MET A 112 -22.27 -18.19 16.66
N ALA A 113 -21.79 -19.20 17.37
CA ALA A 113 -20.37 -19.44 17.54
C ALA A 113 -19.69 -19.73 16.20
N ALA A 114 -20.31 -20.58 15.36
CA ALA A 114 -19.80 -20.87 14.02
C ALA A 114 -19.78 -19.61 13.13
N GLY A 115 -20.83 -18.79 13.17
CA GLY A 115 -20.90 -17.51 12.47
C GLY A 115 -19.79 -16.55 12.90
N GLN A 116 -19.60 -16.34 14.21
CA GLN A 116 -18.56 -15.46 14.72
C GLN A 116 -17.14 -15.97 14.45
N VAL A 117 -16.91 -17.28 14.46
CA VAL A 117 -15.62 -17.86 14.04
C VAL A 117 -15.35 -17.56 12.56
N ASN A 118 -16.36 -17.72 11.70
CA ASN A 118 -16.23 -17.38 10.29
C ASN A 118 -16.00 -15.88 10.07
N ASP A 119 -16.71 -15.01 10.78
CA ASP A 119 -16.51 -13.57 10.69
C ASP A 119 -15.10 -13.17 11.16
N ALA A 120 -14.57 -13.81 12.20
CA ALA A 120 -13.20 -13.59 12.66
C ALA A 120 -12.18 -14.03 11.61
N MET A 121 -12.42 -15.15 10.94
CA MET A 121 -11.59 -15.62 9.82
C MET A 121 -11.59 -14.62 8.68
N GLN A 122 -12.76 -14.11 8.28
CA GLN A 122 -12.87 -13.12 7.20
C GLN A 122 -12.19 -11.79 7.59
N ALA A 123 -12.39 -11.33 8.83
CA ALA A 123 -11.69 -10.15 9.34
C ALA A 123 -10.17 -10.31 9.36
N ALA A 124 -9.67 -11.50 9.73
CA ALA A 124 -8.24 -11.78 9.68
C ALA A 124 -7.73 -11.82 8.25
N LYS A 125 -8.45 -12.47 7.32
CA LYS A 125 -8.07 -12.59 5.91
C LYS A 125 -8.04 -11.23 5.21
N GLN A 126 -9.10 -10.43 5.36
CA GLN A 126 -9.18 -9.09 4.79
C GLN A 126 -8.13 -8.17 5.44
N GLY A 127 -7.99 -8.24 6.76
CA GLY A 127 -6.99 -7.46 7.48
C GLY A 127 -5.57 -7.76 7.02
N LEU A 128 -5.18 -9.03 6.91
CA LEU A 128 -3.87 -9.40 6.38
C LEU A 128 -3.67 -8.96 4.94
N THR A 129 -4.71 -9.06 4.11
CA THR A 129 -4.65 -8.60 2.72
C THR A 129 -4.26 -7.13 2.66
N GLU A 130 -5.00 -6.25 3.32
CA GLU A 130 -4.74 -4.81 3.33
C GLU A 130 -3.38 -4.46 3.93
N LEU A 131 -3.00 -5.12 5.03
CA LEU A 131 -1.73 -4.85 5.70
C LEU A 131 -0.52 -5.29 4.89
N ILE A 132 -0.60 -6.43 4.21
CA ILE A 132 0.42 -6.85 3.23
C ILE A 132 0.52 -5.80 2.13
N CYS A 133 -0.62 -5.32 1.61
CA CYS A 133 -0.63 -4.31 0.57
C CYS A 133 0.07 -3.01 1.00
N ASP A 134 -0.22 -2.52 2.20
CA ASP A 134 0.44 -1.35 2.78
C ASP A 134 1.95 -1.58 2.97
N ALA A 135 2.34 -2.77 3.46
CA ALA A 135 3.75 -3.11 3.64
C ALA A 135 4.50 -3.16 2.31
N ILE A 136 3.90 -3.73 1.25
CA ILE A 136 4.47 -3.68 -0.11
C ILE A 136 4.55 -2.24 -0.61
N GLY A 137 3.50 -1.44 -0.41
CA GLY A 137 3.47 -0.04 -0.82
C GLY A 137 4.59 0.78 -0.20
N VAL A 138 4.78 0.66 1.13
CA VAL A 138 5.89 1.33 1.84
C VAL A 138 7.23 0.74 1.43
N HIS A 139 7.34 -0.57 1.23
CA HIS A 139 8.61 -1.16 0.78
C HIS A 139 9.07 -0.59 -0.55
N LEU A 140 8.14 -0.39 -1.50
CA LEU A 140 8.46 0.12 -2.83
C LEU A 140 8.65 1.63 -2.86
N PHE A 141 7.82 2.41 -2.16
CA PHE A 141 7.79 3.87 -2.29
C PHE A 141 8.21 4.64 -1.03
N GLY A 142 8.45 3.93 0.07
CA GLY A 142 8.89 4.50 1.35
C GLY A 142 7.95 5.61 1.85
N PRO A 143 8.50 6.76 2.28
CA PRO A 143 7.72 7.87 2.81
C PRO A 143 6.62 8.41 1.88
N ALA A 144 6.76 8.30 0.56
CA ALA A 144 5.71 8.70 -0.38
C ALA A 144 4.44 7.85 -0.26
N ALA A 145 4.55 6.54 -0.01
CA ALA A 145 3.38 5.69 0.22
C ALA A 145 2.69 6.03 1.54
N LEU A 146 3.46 6.29 2.60
CA LEU A 146 2.91 6.77 3.87
C LEU A 146 2.18 8.11 3.69
N ALA A 147 2.79 9.08 3.00
CA ALA A 147 2.18 10.37 2.70
C ALA A 147 0.85 10.22 1.94
N ALA A 148 0.83 9.37 0.90
CA ALA A 148 -0.37 9.11 0.12
C ALA A 148 -1.46 8.43 0.94
N ALA A 149 -1.13 7.49 1.83
CA ALA A 149 -2.10 6.86 2.73
C ALA A 149 -2.67 7.84 3.77
N VAL A 150 -1.84 8.74 4.33
CA VAL A 150 -2.31 9.77 5.25
C VAL A 150 -3.24 10.76 4.55
N GLU A 151 -2.88 11.24 3.36
CA GLU A 151 -3.74 12.15 2.59
C GLU A 151 -5.06 11.47 2.15
N PHE A 152 -4.98 10.22 1.71
CA PHE A 152 -6.16 9.45 1.30
C PHE A 152 -7.12 9.17 2.47
N SER A 153 -6.59 8.93 3.67
CA SER A 153 -7.39 8.60 4.85
C SER A 153 -7.93 9.81 5.61
N ALA A 154 -7.41 11.02 5.35
CA ALA A 154 -7.83 12.26 6.01
C ALA A 154 -9.35 12.53 6.02
N PRO A 155 -10.13 12.27 4.94
CA PRO A 155 -11.58 12.47 4.96
C PRO A 155 -12.36 11.29 5.57
N LEU A 156 -11.70 10.22 6.00
CA LEU A 156 -12.32 8.97 6.45
C LEU A 156 -12.32 8.84 7.98
N SER A 157 -13.18 7.97 8.49
CA SER A 157 -13.16 7.56 9.90
C SER A 157 -11.94 6.69 10.17
N ILE A 158 -10.95 7.24 10.89
CA ILE A 158 -9.66 6.55 11.11
C ILE A 158 -9.73 5.40 12.12
N ASP A 159 -10.78 5.35 12.93
CA ASP A 159 -11.02 4.36 13.99
C ASP A 159 -12.26 3.49 13.71
N GLU A 160 -12.73 3.45 12.46
CA GLU A 160 -13.93 2.68 12.11
C GLU A 160 -13.75 1.19 12.46
N SER A 161 -14.77 0.58 13.05
CA SER A 161 -14.72 -0.84 13.41
C SER A 161 -14.70 -1.70 12.13
N PRO A 162 -13.85 -2.75 12.05
CA PRO A 162 -13.82 -3.64 10.89
C PRO A 162 -15.20 -4.17 10.49
N LEU A 163 -16.06 -4.51 11.46
CA LEU A 163 -17.41 -5.01 11.19
C LEU A 163 -18.33 -4.00 10.49
N LYS A 164 -17.99 -2.70 10.51
CA LYS A 164 -18.78 -1.62 9.91
C LYS A 164 -18.24 -1.15 8.56
N CYS A 165 -17.04 -1.56 8.19
CA CYS A 165 -16.36 -1.17 6.97
C CYS A 165 -15.89 -2.40 6.20
N ASP A 166 -16.79 -3.35 5.92
CA ASP A 166 -16.51 -4.54 5.10
C ASP A 166 -15.27 -5.34 5.55
N MET A 167 -15.03 -5.41 6.86
CA MET A 167 -13.92 -6.13 7.50
C MET A 167 -12.53 -5.50 7.28
N TYR A 168 -12.45 -4.27 6.78
CA TYR A 168 -11.17 -3.58 6.61
C TYR A 168 -10.57 -3.14 7.95
N PRO A 169 -9.22 -3.11 8.08
CA PRO A 169 -8.58 -2.52 9.24
C PRO A 169 -8.87 -1.02 9.37
N PRO A 170 -8.97 -0.49 10.60
CA PRO A 170 -9.02 0.95 10.81
C PRO A 170 -7.78 1.62 10.22
N TRP A 171 -7.93 2.78 9.58
CA TRP A 171 -6.80 3.51 8.97
C TRP A 171 -5.71 3.83 9.98
N ARG A 172 -6.04 4.18 11.23
CA ARG A 172 -5.00 4.43 12.24
C ARG A 172 -4.14 3.19 12.49
N TYR A 173 -4.73 1.99 12.47
CA TYR A 173 -3.98 0.74 12.62
C TYR A 173 -3.06 0.48 11.43
N ARG A 174 -3.53 0.74 10.20
CA ARG A 174 -2.74 0.65 8.96
C ARG A 174 -1.55 1.61 8.97
N ILE A 175 -1.83 2.91 9.19
CA ILE A 175 -0.82 3.97 9.25
C ILE A 175 0.20 3.69 10.36
N ARG A 176 -0.22 3.14 11.50
CA ARG A 176 0.69 2.74 12.59
C ARG A 176 1.75 1.75 12.12
N LEU A 177 1.36 0.76 11.33
CA LEU A 177 2.29 -0.22 10.77
C LEU A 177 3.17 0.43 9.69
N MET A 178 2.60 1.24 8.80
CA MET A 178 3.37 1.99 7.79
C MET A 178 4.42 2.95 8.41
N VAL A 179 4.08 3.63 9.51
CA VAL A 179 5.01 4.49 10.26
C VAL A 179 6.18 3.68 10.83
N LYS A 180 5.91 2.46 11.31
CA LYS A 180 6.96 1.54 11.79
C LYS A 180 7.90 1.12 10.65
N GLU A 181 7.37 0.90 9.46
CA GLU A 181 8.18 0.59 8.27
C GLU A 181 9.08 1.75 7.83
N CYS A 182 8.58 2.99 7.97
CA CYS A 182 9.33 4.21 7.68
C CYS A 182 10.18 4.71 8.87
N GLU A 183 10.34 3.94 9.94
CA GLU A 183 10.90 4.44 11.21
C GLU A 183 12.30 5.06 11.04
N GLU A 184 13.16 4.45 10.21
CA GLU A 184 14.51 4.97 9.97
C GLU A 184 14.49 6.28 9.18
N ASP A 185 13.59 6.45 8.22
CA ASP A 185 13.41 7.72 7.48
C ASP A 185 12.77 8.84 8.32
N LEU A 186 12.15 8.48 9.45
CA LEU A 186 11.48 9.41 10.38
C LEU A 186 12.31 9.72 11.64
N LYS A 187 13.55 9.23 11.72
CA LYS A 187 14.52 9.58 12.77
C LYS A 187 15.56 10.57 12.25
N PRO A 188 16.03 11.51 13.08
CA PRO A 188 17.14 12.37 12.69
C PRO A 188 18.43 11.54 12.72
N HIS A 189 19.29 11.75 11.73
CA HIS A 189 20.56 11.02 11.58
C HIS A 189 21.67 11.96 11.18
N THR A 190 22.91 11.63 11.55
CA THR A 190 24.08 12.18 10.86
C THR A 190 24.48 11.20 9.77
N ILE A 191 24.35 11.60 8.52
CA ILE A 191 24.66 10.77 7.35
C ILE A 191 25.96 11.25 6.70
N LYS A 192 26.72 10.31 6.13
CA LYS A 192 27.91 10.62 5.33
C LYS A 192 27.53 10.71 3.87
N LEU A 193 27.71 11.88 3.28
CA LEU A 193 27.45 12.15 1.87
C LEU A 193 28.74 12.67 1.21
N ASP A 194 29.31 11.91 0.28
CA ASP A 194 30.56 12.23 -0.45
C ASP A 194 31.70 12.80 0.42
N SER A 195 31.92 12.22 1.60
CA SER A 195 32.92 12.59 2.61
C SER A 195 32.52 13.69 3.60
N ASP A 196 31.38 14.35 3.41
CA ASP A 196 30.84 15.33 4.37
C ASP A 196 29.82 14.66 5.30
N GLU A 197 29.87 15.03 6.59
CA GLU A 197 28.83 14.67 7.55
C GLU A 197 27.71 15.72 7.50
N VAL A 198 26.50 15.28 7.17
CA VAL A 198 25.32 16.13 7.03
C VAL A 198 24.24 15.64 7.98
N ASN A 199 23.53 16.57 8.63
CA ASN A 199 22.38 16.23 9.46
C ASN A 199 21.16 16.01 8.57
N TYR A 200 20.51 14.86 8.75
CA TYR A 200 19.22 14.53 8.18
C TYR A 200 18.10 14.78 9.21
N PRO A 201 16.98 15.40 8.80
CA PRO A 201 16.70 15.89 7.45
C PRO A 201 17.47 17.19 7.13
N GLY A 202 17.87 17.35 5.86
CA GLY A 202 18.36 18.63 5.34
C GLY A 202 17.24 19.65 5.18
N PRO A 203 17.53 20.95 4.99
CA PRO A 203 16.54 22.03 4.98
C PRO A 203 15.48 21.90 3.87
N ILE A 204 15.78 21.19 2.78
CA ILE A 204 14.83 20.93 1.69
C ILE A 204 13.81 19.87 2.10
N ILE A 205 14.25 18.82 2.80
CA ILE A 205 13.43 17.66 3.18
C ILE A 205 12.72 17.90 4.53
N GLU A 206 13.29 18.74 5.39
CA GLU A 206 12.80 19.00 6.75
C GLU A 206 11.30 19.31 6.85
N PRO A 207 10.68 20.15 5.98
CA PRO A 207 9.24 20.39 6.04
C PRO A 207 8.41 19.10 5.85
N PHE A 208 8.79 18.27 4.87
CA PHE A 208 8.11 17.00 4.60
C PHE A 208 8.31 15.99 5.72
N TYR A 209 9.54 15.90 6.22
CA TYR A 209 9.88 15.07 7.37
C TYR A 209 9.04 15.44 8.61
N ASN A 210 8.95 16.72 8.94
CA ASN A 210 8.19 17.20 10.09
C ASN A 210 6.70 16.92 9.93
N TRP A 211 6.13 17.19 8.75
CA TRP A 211 4.73 16.86 8.45
C TRP A 211 4.45 15.36 8.56
N LEU A 212 5.32 14.50 8.01
CA LEU A 212 5.15 13.05 8.15
C LEU A 212 5.25 12.58 9.60
N ARG A 213 6.10 13.22 10.42
CA ARG A 213 6.21 12.90 11.84
C ARG A 213 4.94 13.20 12.63
N GLU A 214 4.07 14.10 12.18
CA GLU A 214 2.74 14.29 12.78
C GLU A 214 1.91 13.00 12.70
N SER A 215 2.19 12.13 11.72
CA SER A 215 1.60 10.79 11.63
C SER A 215 1.98 9.90 12.81
N ILE A 216 3.14 10.12 13.45
CA ILE A 216 3.53 9.42 14.68
C ILE A 216 2.55 9.78 15.80
N ASP A 217 2.23 11.07 15.94
CA ASP A 217 1.30 11.56 16.95
C ASP A 217 -0.13 11.07 16.66
N LEU A 218 -0.54 11.06 15.38
CA LEU A 218 -1.81 10.49 14.94
C LEU A 218 -1.96 9.04 15.40
N VAL A 219 -0.90 8.24 15.26
CA VAL A 219 -0.96 6.82 15.63
C VAL A 219 -0.70 6.59 17.12
N GLN A 220 -0.17 7.53 17.90
CA GLN A 220 -0.02 7.32 19.35
C GLN A 220 -1.37 7.06 20.05
N ASN A 221 -2.46 7.66 19.55
CA ASN A 221 -3.81 7.34 19.99
C ASN A 221 -4.14 5.86 19.70
N ARG A 222 -4.81 5.17 20.63
CA ARG A 222 -5.16 3.75 20.56
C ARG A 222 -6.66 3.51 20.36
N GLY A 223 -7.41 4.50 19.87
CA GLY A 223 -8.84 4.37 19.58
C GLY A 223 -9.15 3.23 18.59
N ASP A 224 -8.29 3.00 17.59
CA ASP A 224 -8.33 1.85 16.68
C ASP A 224 -8.30 0.53 17.42
N ILE A 225 -7.42 0.40 18.42
CA ILE A 225 -7.32 -0.81 19.24
C ILE A 225 -8.59 -1.03 20.06
N GLN A 226 -9.22 0.03 20.56
CA GLN A 226 -10.52 -0.07 21.23
C GLN A 226 -11.60 -0.56 20.26
N SER A 227 -11.66 0.00 19.04
CA SER A 227 -12.60 -0.42 17.99
C SER A 227 -12.38 -1.87 17.55
N ILE A 228 -11.12 -2.31 17.45
CA ILE A 228 -10.76 -3.70 17.15
C ILE A 228 -11.13 -4.63 18.31
N HIS A 229 -10.93 -4.21 19.56
CA HIS A 229 -11.22 -5.04 20.74
C HIS A 229 -12.67 -5.00 21.21
N ALA A 230 -13.52 -4.17 20.58
CA ALA A 230 -14.92 -3.98 20.95
C ALA A 230 -15.75 -5.27 20.84
N THR A 231 -15.39 -6.18 19.93
CA THR A 231 -16.06 -7.48 19.78
C THR A 231 -15.06 -8.63 19.88
N ILE A 232 -15.50 -9.80 20.37
CA ILE A 232 -14.67 -11.00 20.41
C ILE A 232 -14.18 -11.39 19.00
N THR A 233 -15.03 -11.22 17.99
CA THR A 233 -14.75 -11.52 16.59
C THR A 233 -13.53 -10.77 16.07
N THR A 234 -13.55 -9.44 16.14
CA THR A 234 -12.44 -8.60 15.66
C THR A 234 -11.23 -8.70 16.59
N ARG A 235 -11.43 -8.85 17.90
CA ARG A 235 -10.33 -9.02 18.86
C ARG A 235 -9.50 -10.26 18.55
N GLU A 236 -10.13 -11.41 18.34
CA GLU A 236 -9.40 -12.65 18.09
C GLU A 236 -8.78 -12.68 16.69
N ALA A 237 -9.43 -12.09 15.68
CA ALA A 237 -8.86 -11.92 14.34
C ALA A 237 -7.54 -11.14 14.40
N TYR A 238 -7.53 -9.97 15.03
CA TYR A 238 -6.34 -9.11 15.09
C TYR A 238 -5.28 -9.63 16.06
N ARG A 239 -5.65 -10.41 17.08
CA ARG A 239 -4.67 -11.14 17.90
C ARG A 239 -3.82 -12.07 17.04
N VAL A 240 -4.42 -12.80 16.09
CA VAL A 240 -3.68 -13.69 15.18
C VAL A 240 -2.76 -12.89 14.28
N ILE A 241 -3.25 -11.78 13.72
CA ILE A 241 -2.45 -10.86 12.89
C ILE A 241 -1.23 -10.37 13.67
N GLU A 242 -1.44 -9.74 14.83
CA GLU A 242 -0.37 -9.15 15.64
C GLU A 242 0.69 -10.17 16.06
N ALA A 243 0.27 -11.38 16.45
CA ALA A 243 1.18 -12.43 16.88
C ALA A 243 2.07 -12.96 15.74
N ASN A 244 1.63 -12.83 14.48
CA ASN A 244 2.31 -13.39 13.32
C ASN A 244 2.85 -12.34 12.34
N TRP A 245 2.58 -11.05 12.57
CA TRP A 245 2.77 -9.99 11.58
C TRP A 245 4.19 -9.95 11.00
N GLU A 246 5.22 -9.96 11.84
CA GLU A 246 6.62 -9.88 11.37
C GLU A 246 6.99 -11.03 10.42
N ARG A 247 6.51 -12.25 10.72
CA ARG A 247 6.74 -13.43 9.89
C ARG A 247 5.98 -13.30 8.57
N ILE A 248 4.69 -12.96 8.63
CA ILE A 248 3.82 -12.83 7.46
C ILE A 248 4.37 -11.77 6.51
N ARG A 249 4.70 -10.59 7.05
CA ARG A 249 5.32 -9.49 6.30
C ARG A 249 6.61 -9.94 5.61
N ALA A 250 7.52 -10.58 6.34
CA ALA A 250 8.79 -11.04 5.78
C ALA A 250 8.61 -12.13 4.70
N GLU A 251 7.60 -12.99 4.82
CA GLU A 251 7.26 -13.97 3.79
C GLU A 251 6.67 -13.30 2.54
N ALA A 252 5.74 -12.35 2.71
CA ALA A 252 5.14 -11.60 1.60
C ALA A 252 6.20 -10.80 0.82
N LEU A 253 7.13 -10.13 1.50
CA LEU A 253 8.22 -9.38 0.85
C LEU A 253 9.14 -10.27 0.01
N LYS A 254 9.28 -11.56 0.34
CA LYS A 254 10.10 -12.50 -0.46
C LYS A 254 9.47 -12.85 -1.81
N LEU A 255 8.15 -12.65 -1.94
CA LEU A 255 7.42 -12.87 -3.20
C LEU A 255 7.67 -11.73 -4.21
N LEU A 256 8.24 -10.60 -3.78
CA LEU A 256 8.65 -9.54 -4.71
C LEU A 256 9.77 -10.03 -5.66
N PRO A 257 9.80 -9.50 -6.90
CA PRO A 257 10.92 -9.67 -7.82
C PRO A 257 12.24 -9.27 -7.16
N GLN A 258 13.34 -9.92 -7.56
CA GLN A 258 14.63 -9.76 -6.91
C GLN A 258 15.11 -8.30 -6.87
N GLU A 259 14.87 -7.57 -7.96
CA GLU A 259 15.18 -6.15 -8.14
C GLU A 259 14.38 -5.21 -7.22
N SER A 260 13.27 -5.68 -6.65
CA SER A 260 12.37 -4.91 -5.80
C SER A 260 12.38 -5.37 -4.34
N ARG A 261 13.34 -6.22 -3.93
CA ARG A 261 13.45 -6.73 -2.55
C ARG A 261 14.18 -5.81 -1.57
N GLU A 262 14.91 -4.83 -2.10
CA GLU A 262 15.55 -3.82 -1.28
C GLU A 262 14.53 -2.70 -1.00
N PRO A 263 14.29 -2.35 0.27
CA PRO A 263 13.31 -1.32 0.60
C PRO A 263 13.79 0.05 0.12
N TYR A 264 12.86 0.86 -0.38
CA TYR A 264 13.10 2.27 -0.59
C TYR A 264 13.39 2.97 0.74
N GLN A 265 14.49 3.72 0.81
CA GLN A 265 14.88 4.51 1.98
C GLN A 265 15.25 5.92 1.55
N LEU A 266 14.44 6.90 1.97
CA LEU A 266 14.66 8.32 1.65
C LEU A 266 16.00 8.82 2.18
N LEU A 267 16.42 8.36 3.38
CA LEU A 267 17.70 8.72 4.00
C LEU A 267 18.90 8.35 3.13
N GLN A 268 18.79 7.32 2.29
CA GLN A 268 19.85 6.90 1.37
C GLN A 268 19.85 7.70 0.06
N LYS A 269 18.78 8.47 -0.20
CA LYS A 269 18.51 9.17 -1.46
C LYS A 269 18.49 10.69 -1.30
N VAL A 270 18.89 11.22 -0.14
CA VAL A 270 18.79 12.65 0.21
C VAL A 270 19.26 13.57 -0.90
N ARG A 271 20.50 13.42 -1.40
CA ARG A 271 21.03 14.30 -2.46
C ARG A 271 20.23 14.23 -3.75
N ALA A 272 19.91 13.01 -4.19
CA ALA A 272 19.12 12.82 -5.40
C ALA A 272 17.76 13.53 -5.26
N ILE A 273 17.09 13.35 -4.13
CA ILE A 273 15.79 13.98 -3.88
C ILE A 273 15.90 15.51 -3.80
N GLU A 274 16.92 16.05 -3.14
CA GLU A 274 17.16 17.50 -3.08
C GLU A 274 17.35 18.10 -4.48
N GLU A 275 18.13 17.45 -5.34
CA GLU A 275 18.31 17.87 -6.74
C GLU A 275 16.99 17.86 -7.52
N LEU A 276 16.18 16.81 -7.38
CA LEU A 276 14.88 16.71 -8.04
C LEU A 276 13.91 17.80 -7.55
N VAL A 277 13.93 18.13 -6.26
CA VAL A 277 13.11 19.20 -5.69
C VAL A 277 13.54 20.56 -6.24
N ILE A 278 14.84 20.83 -6.34
CA ILE A 278 15.36 22.07 -6.94
C ILE A 278 14.90 22.21 -8.40
N ARG A 279 14.87 21.11 -9.17
CA ARG A 279 14.34 21.11 -10.54
C ARG A 279 12.86 21.47 -10.58
N LEU A 280 12.05 20.91 -9.68
CA LEU A 280 10.63 21.27 -9.55
C LEU A 280 10.45 22.75 -9.19
N GLU A 281 11.31 23.33 -8.36
CA GLU A 281 11.29 24.77 -8.04
C GLU A 281 11.60 25.68 -9.23
N GLN A 282 12.30 25.15 -10.23
CA GLN A 282 12.64 25.84 -11.48
C GLN A 282 11.62 25.57 -12.60
N ASP A 283 10.50 24.90 -12.29
CA ASP A 283 9.49 24.45 -13.26
C ASP A 283 10.05 23.51 -14.34
N THR A 284 11.12 22.79 -14.01
CA THR A 284 11.75 21.80 -14.89
C THR A 284 11.33 20.40 -14.49
N LEU A 285 11.42 19.45 -15.44
CA LEU A 285 11.09 18.06 -15.14
C LEU A 285 12.15 17.49 -14.18
N PRO A 286 11.77 16.78 -13.10
CA PRO A 286 12.70 16.10 -12.21
C PRO A 286 13.80 15.32 -12.96
N ASN A 287 13.50 14.72 -14.12
CA ASN A 287 14.43 13.89 -14.87
C ASN A 287 14.88 14.47 -16.23
N GLU A 288 14.72 15.77 -16.49
CA GLU A 288 14.96 16.38 -17.82
C GLU A 288 16.34 16.03 -18.43
N LEU A 289 17.37 15.93 -17.60
CA LEU A 289 18.75 15.64 -18.03
C LEU A 289 19.29 14.29 -17.52
N GLY A 290 18.44 13.43 -16.94
CA GLY A 290 18.88 12.27 -16.15
C GLY A 290 19.59 12.68 -14.85
N THR A 291 20.14 11.70 -14.12
CA THR A 291 21.03 11.93 -12.97
C THR A 291 22.44 12.22 -13.48
N TRP A 292 22.91 13.46 -13.35
CA TRP A 292 24.30 13.78 -13.69
C TRP A 292 25.23 13.08 -12.68
N PRO A 293 26.37 12.50 -13.09
CA PRO A 293 26.97 12.47 -14.43
C PRO A 293 26.55 11.29 -15.33
N ASP A 294 25.73 10.37 -14.83
CA ASP A 294 25.45 9.07 -15.47
C ASP A 294 24.33 9.14 -16.54
N ASN A 295 23.55 10.23 -16.55
CA ASN A 295 22.33 10.41 -17.36
C ASN A 295 21.37 9.20 -17.23
N SER A 296 21.41 8.48 -16.11
CA SER A 296 20.51 7.36 -15.87
C SER A 296 19.09 7.90 -15.60
N PRO A 297 18.05 7.16 -16.02
CA PRO A 297 16.67 7.57 -15.76
C PRO A 297 16.41 7.57 -14.25
N VAL A 298 15.75 8.62 -13.76
CA VAL A 298 15.31 8.73 -12.37
C VAL A 298 14.18 7.74 -12.14
N CYS A 299 14.26 6.89 -11.12
CA CYS A 299 13.22 5.90 -10.87
C CYS A 299 11.91 6.54 -10.38
N LEU A 300 10.80 5.81 -10.53
CA LEU A 300 9.46 6.34 -10.23
C LEU A 300 9.32 6.72 -8.74
N GLU A 301 9.96 5.94 -7.87
CA GLU A 301 9.98 6.11 -6.43
C GLU A 301 10.60 7.45 -6.04
N ASP A 302 11.74 7.81 -6.65
CA ASP A 302 12.42 9.09 -6.43
C ASP A 302 11.60 10.27 -6.97
N ILE A 303 10.94 10.10 -8.12
CA ILE A 303 10.04 11.11 -8.70
C ILE A 303 8.87 11.41 -7.74
N LEU A 304 8.23 10.37 -7.19
CA LEU A 304 7.10 10.55 -6.28
C LEU A 304 7.54 11.13 -4.92
N ASN A 305 8.64 10.65 -4.34
CA ASN A 305 9.17 11.19 -3.09
C ASN A 305 9.58 12.66 -3.23
N SER A 306 10.28 13.03 -4.30
CA SER A 306 10.66 14.44 -4.54
C SER A 306 9.44 15.35 -4.74
N ALA A 307 8.39 14.85 -5.41
CA ALA A 307 7.15 15.60 -5.59
C ALA A 307 6.40 15.84 -4.26
N TRP A 308 6.38 14.85 -3.36
CA TRP A 308 5.85 15.02 -2.01
C TRP A 308 6.67 16.02 -1.18
N VAL A 309 8.01 15.92 -1.23
CA VAL A 309 8.90 16.87 -0.56
C VAL A 309 8.64 18.28 -1.06
N PHE A 310 8.56 18.46 -2.38
CA PHE A 310 8.27 19.76 -2.99
C PHE A 310 6.92 20.32 -2.55
N LYS A 311 5.84 19.53 -2.62
CA LYS A 311 4.48 19.96 -2.20
C LYS A 311 4.49 20.49 -0.78
N VAL A 312 5.00 19.70 0.18
CA VAL A 312 4.96 20.08 1.60
C VAL A 312 5.90 21.26 1.88
N LYS A 313 7.08 21.30 1.25
CA LYS A 313 7.98 22.46 1.34
C LYS A 313 7.30 23.75 0.86
N LYS A 314 6.59 23.72 -0.27
CA LYS A 314 5.89 24.90 -0.79
C LYS A 314 4.75 25.35 0.12
N MET A 315 3.90 24.42 0.57
CA MET A 315 2.83 24.74 1.53
C MET A 315 3.37 25.30 2.85
N HIS A 316 4.56 24.88 3.28
CA HIS A 316 5.20 25.41 4.50
C HIS A 316 5.78 26.82 4.30
N GLN A 317 6.39 27.08 3.14
CA GLN A 317 7.05 28.36 2.83
C GLN A 317 6.06 29.46 2.43
N ASP A 318 4.96 29.07 1.78
CA ASP A 318 3.95 29.96 1.23
C ASP A 318 2.55 29.44 1.58
N PRO A 319 1.87 30.02 2.59
CA PRO A 319 0.52 29.62 2.97
C PRO A 319 -0.54 29.81 1.89
N ASP A 320 -0.27 30.65 0.88
CA ASP A 320 -1.18 30.86 -0.25
C ASP A 320 -0.93 29.83 -1.38
N TRP A 321 0.14 29.03 -1.28
CA TRP A 321 0.42 27.94 -2.22
C TRP A 321 -0.53 26.76 -1.97
N GLY A 322 -1.04 26.18 -3.06
CA GLY A 322 -2.02 25.10 -3.00
C GLY A 322 -3.34 25.46 -3.69
N SER A 323 -3.29 26.45 -4.59
CA SER A 323 -4.38 26.66 -5.54
C SER A 323 -4.51 25.46 -6.49
N PRO A 324 -5.66 25.27 -7.15
CA PRO A 324 -5.81 24.25 -8.18
C PRO A 324 -4.74 24.32 -9.28
N ASP A 325 -4.33 25.53 -9.66
CA ASP A 325 -3.30 25.76 -10.70
C ASP A 325 -1.91 25.29 -10.24
N ASP A 326 -1.57 25.49 -8.96
CA ASP A 326 -0.31 25.00 -8.38
C ASP A 326 -0.24 23.48 -8.41
N PHE A 327 -1.32 22.82 -7.99
CA PHE A 327 -1.41 21.37 -8.02
C PHE A 327 -1.40 20.82 -9.44
N GLU A 328 -2.16 21.41 -10.36
CA GLU A 328 -2.17 20.99 -11.77
C GLU A 328 -0.75 21.09 -12.37
N LYS A 329 -0.04 22.18 -12.10
CA LYS A 329 1.33 22.39 -12.56
C LYS A 329 2.27 21.31 -12.03
N LEU A 330 2.24 21.06 -10.71
CA LEU A 330 3.03 20.00 -10.08
C LEU A 330 2.71 18.63 -10.71
N PHE A 331 1.43 18.28 -10.78
CA PHE A 331 0.99 16.99 -11.30
C PHE A 331 1.41 16.76 -12.74
N ARG A 332 1.32 17.80 -13.58
CA ARG A 332 1.79 17.74 -14.96
C ARG A 332 3.31 17.49 -15.05
N LEU A 333 4.12 18.14 -14.22
CA LEU A 333 5.57 17.95 -14.22
C LEU A 333 5.94 16.52 -13.78
N VAL A 334 5.28 16.01 -12.74
CA VAL A 334 5.52 14.67 -12.19
C VAL A 334 5.10 13.58 -13.18
N LEU A 335 3.92 13.69 -13.79
CA LEU A 335 3.45 12.73 -14.79
C LEU A 335 4.37 12.69 -16.01
N LYS A 336 4.77 13.85 -16.52
CA LYS A 336 5.76 13.93 -17.60
C LYS A 336 7.10 13.32 -17.20
N ALA A 337 7.55 13.51 -15.97
CA ALA A 337 8.78 12.90 -15.49
C ALA A 337 8.67 11.38 -15.45
N ALA A 338 7.56 10.84 -14.93
CA ALA A 338 7.31 9.40 -14.94
C ALA A 338 7.31 8.83 -16.38
N GLU A 339 6.62 9.49 -17.31
CA GLU A 339 6.60 9.09 -18.73
C GLU A 339 7.99 9.13 -19.37
N VAL A 340 8.73 10.22 -19.20
CA VAL A 340 10.08 10.38 -19.76
C VAL A 340 11.04 9.34 -19.15
N SER A 341 10.90 9.04 -17.85
CA SER A 341 11.74 8.04 -17.19
C SER A 341 11.51 6.65 -17.78
N PHE A 342 10.24 6.28 -17.97
CA PHE A 342 9.87 5.02 -18.60
C PHE A 342 10.41 4.91 -20.03
N VAL A 343 10.27 5.97 -20.83
CA VAL A 343 10.79 5.99 -22.21
C VAL A 343 12.32 5.83 -22.22
N HIS A 344 13.02 6.56 -21.34
CA HIS A 344 14.47 6.48 -21.25
C HIS A 344 14.97 5.12 -20.75
N SER A 345 14.31 4.51 -19.76
CA SER A 345 14.71 3.20 -19.24
C SER A 345 14.45 2.08 -20.25
N THR A 346 13.32 2.14 -20.98
CA THR A 346 12.92 1.11 -21.93
C THR A 346 13.68 1.21 -23.25
N PHE A 347 13.74 2.39 -23.84
CA PHE A 347 14.26 2.58 -25.20
C PHE A 347 15.68 3.17 -25.22
N GLY A 348 16.11 3.85 -24.17
CA GLY A 348 17.44 4.47 -24.09
C GLY A 348 18.61 3.49 -24.31
N PRO A 349 18.60 2.28 -23.73
CA PRO A 349 19.66 1.30 -23.97
C PRO A 349 19.78 0.86 -25.44
N GLU A 350 18.69 0.83 -26.20
CA GLU A 350 18.71 0.49 -27.63
C GLU A 350 19.17 1.67 -28.48
N LEU A 351 18.69 2.88 -28.18
CA LEU A 351 19.10 4.10 -28.88
C LEU A 351 20.62 4.36 -28.74
N LYS A 352 21.18 4.16 -27.54
CA LYS A 352 22.64 4.27 -27.30
C LYS A 352 23.47 3.26 -28.11
N LYS A 353 22.88 2.12 -28.52
CA LYS A 353 23.55 1.14 -29.39
C LYS A 353 23.57 1.58 -30.85
N LEU A 354 22.59 2.39 -31.28
CA LEU A 354 22.51 2.90 -32.66
C LEU A 354 23.43 4.10 -32.92
N GLU A 355 23.86 4.81 -31.88
CA GLU A 355 24.81 5.94 -31.97
C GLU A 355 26.28 5.49 -32.07
N LYS A 356 26.57 4.21 -31.81
CA LYS A 356 27.91 3.60 -31.91
C LYS A 356 28.03 2.80 -33.20
#